data_AF-A0A0G1XAM9-F1
#
_entry.id   AF-A0A0G1XAM9-F1
#
_cell.length_a   1.000
_cell.length_b   1.000
_cell.length_c   1.000
_cell.angle_alpha   90.00
_cell.angle_beta   90.00
_cell.angle_gamma   90.00
#
_symmetry.space_group_name_H-M   'P 1'
#
loop_
_entity.id
_entity.type
_entity.pdbx_description
1 polymer ?
#
loop_
_entity_poly.entity_id
_entity_poly.type
_entity_poly.pdbx_seq_one_letter_code
_entity_poly.pdbx_strand_id
1 'polypeptide(L)'
;PRRSLEQAAQGRSVRRRIELLQPGDLLFFTGEYGHYDPKYPQGIGHVAVYVGDKKAIHAKGVNGNGKVKVVPIIKLWRRPDLVTIRRIFSS
;
A
#
# COMPACT_ATOMS: atom_id res chain seq x y z
N PRO A 1 -10.97 -8.06 3.88
CA PRO A 1 -9.98 -9.13 4.14
C PRO A 1 -8.87 -8.68 5.11
N ARG A 2 -8.24 -9.62 5.83
CA ARG A 2 -7.26 -9.29 6.89
C ARG A 2 -5.83 -9.15 6.37
N ARG A 3 -5.44 -9.93 5.36
CA ARG A 3 -4.07 -9.94 4.83
C ARG A 3 -3.90 -8.89 3.73
N SER A 4 -2.74 -8.25 3.65
CA SER A 4 -2.41 -7.24 2.63
C SER A 4 -2.58 -7.77 1.20
N LEU A 5 -2.20 -9.02 0.99
CA LEU A 5 -2.35 -9.70 -0.29
C LEU A 5 -3.82 -9.79 -0.73
N GLU A 6 -4.70 -10.25 0.15
CA GLU A 6 -6.14 -10.35 -0.12
C GLU A 6 -6.77 -8.97 -0.32
N GLN A 7 -6.32 -7.97 0.44
CA GLN A 7 -6.76 -6.58 0.30
C GLN A 7 -6.37 -6.00 -1.06
N ALA A 8 -5.17 -6.33 -1.58
CA ALA A 8 -4.71 -5.90 -2.89
C ALA A 8 -5.57 -6.46 -4.04
N ALA A 9 -6.34 -7.52 -3.81
CA ALA A 9 -7.30 -8.04 -4.78
C ALA A 9 -8.65 -7.31 -4.78
N GLN A 10 -8.91 -6.43 -3.79
CA GLN A 10 -10.19 -5.73 -3.63
C GLN A 10 -10.22 -4.37 -4.31
N GLY A 11 -11.44 -3.89 -4.55
CA GLY A 11 -11.70 -2.57 -5.10
C GLY A 11 -11.16 -2.37 -6.52
N ARG A 12 -11.08 -1.11 -6.94
CA ARG A 12 -10.60 -0.75 -8.29
C ARG A 12 -9.12 -0.37 -8.29
N SER A 13 -8.44 -0.69 -9.38
CA SER A 13 -7.06 -0.25 -9.61
C SER A 13 -7.00 1.26 -9.82
N VAL A 14 -6.02 1.92 -9.21
CA VAL A 14 -5.67 3.32 -9.47
C VAL A 14 -4.36 3.33 -10.25
N ARG A 15 -4.34 4.04 -11.39
CA ARG A 15 -3.11 4.18 -12.19
C ARG A 15 -2.04 4.89 -11.37
N ARG A 16 -0.77 4.53 -11.57
CA ARG A 16 0.39 5.14 -10.90
C ARG A 16 0.65 6.57 -11.41
N ARG A 17 -0.27 7.47 -11.10
CA ARG A 17 -0.24 8.92 -11.33
C ARG A 17 -0.61 9.59 -10.00
N ILE A 18 0.27 10.46 -9.50
CA ILE A 18 0.16 10.96 -8.13
C ILE A 18 -1.07 11.85 -7.95
N GLU A 19 -1.46 12.54 -9.01
CA GLU A 19 -2.64 13.39 -9.13
C GLU A 19 -3.96 12.61 -9.10
N LEU A 20 -3.94 11.29 -9.33
CA LEU A 20 -5.12 10.44 -9.24
C LEU A 20 -5.38 9.92 -7.82
N LEU A 21 -4.42 10.08 -6.90
CA LEU A 21 -4.55 9.61 -5.53
C LEU A 21 -5.64 10.38 -4.79
N GLN A 22 -6.47 9.66 -4.06
CA GLN A 22 -7.48 10.21 -3.15
C GLN A 22 -7.29 9.66 -1.75
N PRO A 23 -7.58 10.45 -0.69
CA PRO A 23 -7.57 9.95 0.67
C PRO A 23 -8.34 8.62 0.79
N GLY A 24 -7.75 7.63 1.43
CA GLY A 24 -8.27 6.26 1.52
C GLY A 24 -7.68 5.28 0.50
N ASP A 25 -6.96 5.74 -0.53
CA ASP A 25 -6.26 4.85 -1.45
C ASP A 25 -5.19 4.03 -0.72
N LEU A 26 -5.16 2.73 -1.02
CA LEU A 26 -4.23 1.77 -0.44
C LEU A 26 -3.07 1.53 -1.41
N LEU A 27 -1.85 1.75 -0.94
CA LEU A 27 -0.62 1.46 -1.67
C LEU A 27 -0.04 0.13 -1.15
N PHE A 28 0.16 -0.83 -2.04
CA PHE A 28 0.65 -2.16 -1.71
C PHE A 28 2.07 -2.37 -2.20
N PHE A 29 2.90 -2.98 -1.36
CA PHE A 29 4.31 -3.20 -1.64
C PHE A 29 4.69 -4.66 -1.46
N THR A 30 5.76 -5.08 -2.12
CA THR A 30 6.36 -6.38 -1.80
C THR A 30 6.79 -6.39 -0.33
N GLY A 31 6.60 -7.52 0.34
CA GLY A 31 7.07 -7.73 1.71
C GLY A 31 8.44 -8.40 1.72
N GLU A 32 9.10 -8.42 2.88
CA GLU A 32 10.34 -9.18 3.08
C GLU A 32 10.09 -10.71 3.01
N TYR A 33 8.90 -11.15 3.40
CA TYR A 33 8.41 -12.52 3.24
C TYR A 33 7.22 -12.50 2.28
N GLY A 34 7.50 -12.68 1.00
CA GLY A 34 6.47 -12.74 -0.04
C GLY A 34 5.60 -13.99 0.15
N HIS A 35 4.36 -13.82 0.58
CA HIS A 35 3.36 -14.88 0.44
C HIS A 35 3.02 -15.00 -1.05
N TYR A 36 3.27 -16.17 -1.62
CA TYR A 36 3.04 -16.45 -3.03
C TYR A 36 1.55 -16.35 -3.38
N ASP A 37 1.26 -15.70 -4.50
CA ASP A 37 -0.08 -15.57 -5.09
C ASP A 37 0.04 -15.52 -6.62
N PRO A 38 -0.78 -16.25 -7.39
CA PRO A 38 -0.68 -16.25 -8.85
C PRO A 38 -0.90 -14.86 -9.50
N LYS A 39 -1.68 -13.99 -8.86
CA LYS A 39 -1.95 -12.61 -9.31
C LYS A 39 -0.83 -11.65 -8.91
N TYR A 40 -0.10 -11.97 -7.85
CA TYR A 40 1.04 -11.21 -7.34
C TYR A 40 2.24 -12.13 -7.09
N PRO A 41 2.89 -12.63 -8.16
CA PRO A 41 4.00 -13.59 -8.03
C PRO A 41 5.21 -13.03 -7.27
N GLN A 42 5.38 -11.71 -7.25
CA GLN A 42 6.38 -10.99 -6.45
C GLN A 42 6.05 -10.90 -4.95
N GLY A 43 4.84 -11.31 -4.54
CA GLY A 43 4.33 -11.23 -3.18
C GLY A 43 3.92 -9.81 -2.74
N ILE A 44 2.96 -9.73 -1.82
CA ILE A 44 2.56 -8.48 -1.15
C ILE A 44 2.57 -8.71 0.36
N GLY A 45 3.37 -7.91 1.08
CA GLY A 45 3.48 -8.01 2.54
C GLY A 45 3.39 -6.69 3.29
N HIS A 46 3.26 -5.57 2.57
CA HIS A 46 3.12 -4.26 3.20
C HIS A 46 2.04 -3.42 2.54
N VAL A 47 1.33 -2.62 3.35
CA VAL A 47 0.28 -1.71 2.90
C VAL A 47 0.40 -0.36 3.61
N ALA A 48 0.10 0.71 2.88
CA ALA A 48 -0.02 2.06 3.40
C ALA A 48 -1.32 2.70 2.90
N VAL A 49 -1.83 3.68 3.63
CA VAL A 49 -3.05 4.42 3.27
C VAL A 49 -2.64 5.86 2.95
N TYR A 50 -3.02 6.35 1.77
CA TYR A 50 -2.90 7.78 1.46
C TYR A 50 -3.96 8.56 2.25
N VAL A 51 -3.56 9.65 2.93
CA VAL A 51 -4.45 10.40 3.84
C VAL A 51 -4.67 11.85 3.41
N GLY A 52 -4.31 12.19 2.17
CA GLY A 52 -4.34 13.58 1.70
C GLY A 52 -3.09 14.36 2.10
N ASP A 53 -3.05 15.65 1.76
CA ASP A 53 -1.97 16.58 2.10
C ASP A 53 -0.56 16.07 1.82
N LYS A 54 -0.39 15.30 0.72
CA LYS A 54 0.89 14.66 0.34
C LYS A 54 1.44 13.75 1.44
N LYS A 55 0.58 13.13 2.26
CA LYS A 55 0.94 12.24 3.36
C LYS A 55 0.29 10.87 3.22
N ALA A 56 0.93 9.86 3.81
CA ALA A 56 0.38 8.53 3.99
C ALA A 56 0.67 8.03 5.40
N ILE A 57 -0.19 7.15 5.89
CA ILE A 57 -0.04 6.48 7.17
C ILE A 57 0.20 4.98 6.96
N HIS A 58 1.11 4.39 7.72
CA HIS A 58 1.32 2.95 7.71
C HIS A 58 1.89 2.46 9.04
N ALA A 59 1.60 1.20 9.37
CA ALA A 59 2.29 0.49 10.45
C ALA A 59 3.60 -0.09 9.92
N LYS A 60 4.72 0.17 10.60
CA LYS A 60 6.02 -0.45 10.29
C LYS A 60 6.61 -1.03 11.58
N GLY A 61 6.95 -2.32 11.54
CA GLY A 61 7.80 -2.95 12.53
C GLY A 61 9.26 -2.87 12.11
N VAL A 62 10.14 -2.57 13.06
CA VAL A 62 11.59 -2.84 12.93
C VAL A 62 12.00 -3.54 14.22
N ASN A 63 12.56 -4.75 14.11
CA ASN A 63 13.06 -5.55 15.23
C ASN A 63 12.06 -5.67 16.41
N GLY A 64 10.81 -6.06 16.11
CA GLY A 64 9.77 -6.27 17.13
C GLY A 64 9.06 -5.00 17.62
N ASN A 65 9.56 -3.80 17.29
CA ASN A 65 8.93 -2.54 17.65
C ASN A 65 8.02 -2.00 16.54
N GLY A 66 6.74 -2.36 16.59
CA GLY A 66 5.71 -1.84 15.69
C GLY A 66 5.32 -0.41 16.03
N LYS A 67 5.40 0.51 15.07
CA LYS A 67 4.86 1.88 15.20
C LYS A 67 4.02 2.25 14.00
N VAL A 68 2.91 2.95 14.24
CA VAL A 68 2.17 3.66 13.20
C VAL A 68 2.87 4.98 12.93
N LYS A 69 3.14 5.28 11.65
CA LYS A 69 3.84 6.50 11.24
C LYS A 69 3.12 7.18 10.09
N VAL A 70 3.06 8.50 10.15
CA VAL A 70 2.69 9.35 9.02
C VAL A 70 3.97 9.78 8.32
N VAL A 71 4.02 9.61 7.00
CA VAL A 71 5.17 9.92 6.16
C VAL A 71 4.75 10.71 4.92
N PRO A 72 5.64 11.50 4.31
CA PRO A 72 5.37 12.08 3.00
C PRO A 72 5.09 10.98 1.97
N ILE A 73 4.01 11.11 1.19
CA ILE A 73 3.61 10.13 0.18
C ILE A 73 4.73 9.86 -0.82
N ILE A 74 5.55 10.87 -1.13
CA ILE A 74 6.66 10.74 -2.09
C ILE A 74 7.69 9.69 -1.67
N LYS A 75 7.89 9.46 -0.35
CA LYS A 75 8.78 8.41 0.16
C LYS A 75 8.27 7.02 -0.17
N LEU A 76 6.95 6.83 -0.18
CA LEU A 76 6.31 5.57 -0.54
C LEU A 76 6.17 5.44 -2.06
N TRP A 77 5.77 6.52 -2.74
CA TRP A 77 5.57 6.58 -4.19
C TRP A 77 6.81 6.20 -5.01
N ARG A 78 7.99 6.62 -4.53
CA ARG A 78 9.28 6.37 -5.18
C ARG A 78 9.85 4.98 -4.87
N ARG A 79 9.23 4.20 -3.99
CA ARG A 79 9.75 2.86 -3.71
C ARG A 79 9.65 1.99 -4.98
N PRO A 80 10.72 1.25 -5.32
CA PRO A 80 10.71 0.35 -6.48
C PRO A 80 9.75 -0.83 -6.28
N ASP A 81 9.48 -1.19 -5.03
CA ASP A 81 8.62 -2.31 -4.63
C ASP A 81 7.12 -1.95 -4.55
N LEU A 82 6.70 -0.76 -5.00
CA LEU A 82 5.27 -0.42 -5.13
C LEU A 82 4.63 -1.28 -6.23
N VAL A 83 3.73 -2.19 -5.83
CA VAL A 83 3.09 -3.17 -6.69
C VAL A 83 1.80 -2.63 -7.32
N THR A 84 0.88 -2.16 -6.49
CA THR A 84 -0.43 -1.72 -6.96
C THR A 84 -1.04 -0.70 -6.01
N ILE A 85 -1.99 0.07 -6.52
CA ILE A 85 -2.77 1.04 -5.76
C ILE A 85 -4.24 0.67 -5.92
N ARG A 86 -4.96 0.51 -4.81
CA ARG A 86 -6.38 0.14 -4.80
C ARG A 86 -7.22 1.20 -4.12
N ARG A 87 -8.37 1.49 -4.71
CA ARG A 87 -9.43 2.28 -4.11
C ARG A 87 -10.60 1.37 -3.74
N ILE A 88 -10.93 1.34 -2.45
CA ILE A 88 -12.03 0.54 -1.92
C ILE A 88 -13.32 1.34 -1.88
N PHE A 89 -13.26 2.59 -1.40
CA PHE A 89 -14.42 3.47 -1.34
C PHE A 89 -14.60 4.16 -2.69
N SER A 90 -15.74 3.88 -3.32
CA SER A 90 -16.29 4.69 -4.40
C SER A 90 -17.55 5.33 -3.86
N SER A 91 -17.50 6.63 -3.61
CA SER A 91 -18.68 7.49 -3.60
C SER A 91 -19.28 7.57 -4.99
#